data_AF-A0A6M3J4D1-F1
#
_entry.id   AF-A0A6M3J4D1-F1
#
_cell.length_a   1.000
_cell.length_b   1.000
_cell.length_c   1.000
_cell.angle_alpha   90.00
_cell.angle_beta   90.00
_cell.angle_gamma   90.00
#
_symmetry.space_group_name_H-M   'P 1'
#
loop_
_entity.id
_entity.type
_entity.pdbx_description
1 polymer ?
#
loop_
_entity_poly.entity_id
_entity_poly.type
_entity_poly.pdbx_seq_one_letter_code
_entity_poly.pdbx_strand_id
1 'polypeptide(L)'
;MSHIDAMRDAFSEAIQKLGGQAHFAQRLSTDARPVSQQLVSYWLKKGELPAELVLRVELLTAIPRERLRPDVFCLPDDVEASAA
;
A
#
# COMPACT_ATOMS: atom_id res chain seq x y z
N MET A 1 3.41 18.17 1.44
CA MET A 1 3.16 16.84 2.04
C MET A 1 4.39 15.98 1.77
N SER A 2 4.88 15.24 2.77
CA SER A 2 5.96 14.27 2.52
C SER A 2 5.43 13.12 1.65
N HIS A 3 6.27 12.49 0.83
CA HIS A 3 5.90 11.28 0.07
C HIS A 3 5.34 10.19 0.99
N ILE A 4 5.89 10.05 2.20
CA ILE A 4 5.44 9.09 3.22
C ILE A 4 4.00 9.39 3.67
N ASP A 5 3.60 10.66 3.77
CA ASP A 5 2.25 11.01 4.19
C ASP A 5 1.25 10.68 3.08
N ALA A 6 1.59 10.96 1.82
CA ALA A 6 0.77 10.59 0.67
C ALA A 6 0.59 9.06 0.54
N MET A 7 1.65 8.28 0.78
CA MET A 7 1.59 6.82 0.83
C MET A 7 0.71 6.33 1.98
N ARG A 8 0.85 6.92 3.17
CA ARG A 8 0.01 6.59 4.32
C ARG A 8 -1.47 6.89 4.03
N ASP A 9 -1.76 8.00 3.37
CA ASP A 9 -3.14 8.38 3.01
C ASP A 9 -3.73 7.40 1.99
N ALA A 10 -2.98 7.03 0.94
CA ALA A 10 -3.40 6.03 -0.03
C ALA A 10 -3.64 4.66 0.63
N PHE A 11 -2.77 4.27 1.56
CA PHE A 11 -2.92 3.03 2.30
C PHE A 11 -4.13 3.08 3.26
N SER A 12 -4.35 4.21 3.94
CA SER A 12 -5.53 4.43 4.76
C SER A 12 -6.82 4.35 3.94
N GLU A 13 -6.85 4.96 2.75
CA GLU A 13 -7.97 4.87 1.80
C GLU A 13 -8.26 3.40 1.43
N ALA A 14 -7.22 2.61 1.15
CA ALA A 14 -7.35 1.18 0.84
C ALA A 14 -7.98 0.39 1.99
N ILE A 15 -7.56 0.67 3.21
CA ILE A 15 -8.10 0.06 4.43
C ILE A 15 -9.59 0.43 4.58
N GLN A 16 -9.96 1.68 4.37
CA GLN A 16 -11.35 2.12 4.49
C GLN A 16 -12.25 1.50 3.41
N LYS A 17 -11.79 1.41 2.16
CA LYS A 17 -12.52 0.73 1.07
C LYS A 17 -12.82 -0.73 1.37
N LEU A 18 -11.96 -1.39 2.14
CA LEU A 18 -12.15 -2.78 2.56
C LEU A 18 -12.90 -2.94 3.89
N GLY A 19 -13.44 -1.86 4.47
CA GLY A 19 -14.23 -1.92 5.70
C GLY A 19 -13.41 -1.89 6.98
N GLY A 20 -12.20 -1.33 6.94
CA GLY A 20 -11.33 -1.15 8.10
C GLY A 20 -10.23 -2.21 8.24
N GLN A 21 -9.35 -2.03 9.23
CA GLN A 21 -8.11 -2.80 9.35
C GLN A 21 -8.33 -4.30 9.55
N ALA A 22 -9.38 -4.70 10.28
CA ALA A 22 -9.70 -6.11 10.51
C ALA A 22 -10.18 -6.81 9.23
N HIS A 23 -11.07 -6.18 8.47
CA HIS A 23 -11.53 -6.72 7.19
C HIS A 23 -10.42 -6.72 6.14
N PHE A 24 -9.62 -5.65 6.08
CA PHE A 24 -8.43 -5.57 5.25
C PHE A 24 -7.46 -6.74 5.50
N ALA A 25 -7.16 -7.02 6.78
CA ALA A 25 -6.31 -8.13 7.18
C ALA A 25 -6.88 -9.49 6.74
N GLN A 26 -8.18 -9.71 6.93
CA GLN A 26 -8.85 -10.95 6.50
C GLN A 26 -8.81 -11.14 4.98
N ARG A 27 -9.06 -10.08 4.21
CA ARG A 27 -9.08 -10.13 2.73
C ARG A 27 -7.70 -10.36 2.12
N LEU A 28 -6.64 -9.90 2.80
CA LEU A 28 -5.26 -10.10 2.35
C LEU A 28 -4.62 -11.39 2.86
N SER A 29 -5.18 -11.98 3.91
CA SER A 29 -4.70 -13.24 4.46
C SER A 29 -4.82 -14.37 3.44
N THR A 30 -3.79 -15.22 3.41
CA THR A 30 -3.77 -16.49 2.68
C THR A 30 -3.17 -17.55 3.58
N ASP A 31 -3.34 -18.83 3.23
CA ASP A 31 -2.77 -19.94 4.01
C ASP A 31 -1.24 -19.85 4.13
N ALA A 32 -0.57 -19.35 3.09
CA ALA A 32 0.87 -19.13 3.08
C ALA A 32 1.31 -17.85 3.81
N ARG A 33 0.39 -16.89 4.00
CA ARG A 33 0.68 -15.58 4.58
C ARG A 33 -0.53 -15.06 5.36
N PRO A 34 -0.65 -15.41 6.65
CA PRO A 34 -1.66 -14.82 7.51
C PRO A 34 -1.31 -13.35 7.78
N VAL A 35 -2.31 -12.47 7.68
CA VAL A 35 -2.19 -11.04 7.98
C VAL A 35 -3.10 -10.74 9.16
N SER A 36 -2.54 -10.24 10.25
CA SER A 36 -3.30 -9.82 11.43
C SER A 36 -3.64 -8.33 11.38
N GLN A 37 -4.70 -7.91 12.07
CA GLN A 37 -5.05 -6.49 12.20
C GLN A 37 -3.92 -5.67 12.85
N GLN A 38 -3.21 -6.25 13.82
CA GLN A 38 -2.06 -5.60 14.47
C GLN A 38 -0.92 -5.32 13.47
N LEU A 39 -0.68 -6.26 12.55
CA LEU A 39 0.33 -6.11 11.50
C LEU A 39 -0.05 -4.99 10.52
N VAL A 40 -1.33 -4.90 10.14
CA VAL A 40 -1.86 -3.79 9.33
C VAL A 40 -1.69 -2.45 10.04
N SER A 41 -1.98 -2.39 11.35
CA SER A 41 -1.79 -1.19 12.16
C SER A 41 -0.32 -0.75 12.23
N TYR A 42 0.60 -1.71 12.36
CA TYR A 42 2.04 -1.45 12.32
C TYR A 42 2.48 -0.84 10.98
N TRP A 43 2.06 -1.43 9.85
CA TRP A 43 2.35 -0.90 8.52
C TRP A 43 1.79 0.51 8.32
N LEU A 44 0.57 0.76 8.78
CA LEU A 44 -0.07 2.07 8.65
C LEU A 44 0.67 3.14 9.46
N LYS A 45 1.11 2.81 10.68
CA LYS A 45 1.95 3.70 11.50
C LYS A 45 3.27 4.01 10.81
N LYS A 46 3.92 2.99 10.22
CA LYS A 46 5.14 3.16 9.42
C LYS A 46 4.89 3.99 8.16
N GLY A 47 3.67 3.96 7.63
CA GLY A 47 3.29 4.61 6.37
C GLY A 47 3.67 3.79 5.14
N GLU A 48 3.89 2.48 5.31
CA GLU A 48 4.42 1.62 4.25
C GLU A 48 3.65 0.30 4.16
N LEU A 49 3.05 0.05 3.00
CA LEU A 49 2.49 -1.26 2.63
C LEU A 49 3.59 -2.16 2.05
N PRO A 50 3.71 -3.44 2.46
CA PRO A 50 4.66 -4.37 1.85
C PRO A 50 4.43 -4.50 0.34
N ALA A 51 5.50 -4.38 -0.45
CA ALA A 51 5.44 -4.34 -1.91
C ALA A 51 4.73 -5.57 -2.51
N GLU A 52 4.93 -6.74 -1.91
CA GLU A 52 4.33 -8.00 -2.33
C GLU A 52 2.81 -8.07 -2.11
N LEU A 53 2.23 -7.18 -1.30
CA LEU A 53 0.78 -7.07 -1.11
C LEU A 53 0.16 -5.98 -1.99
N VAL A 54 0.95 -5.10 -2.61
CA VAL A 54 0.46 -3.94 -3.36
C VAL A 54 -0.45 -4.35 -4.50
N LEU A 55 -0.03 -5.31 -5.34
CA LEU A 55 -0.85 -5.80 -6.46
C LEU A 55 -2.19 -6.36 -5.99
N ARG A 56 -2.19 -7.06 -4.86
CA ARG A 56 -3.43 -7.60 -4.27
C ARG A 56 -4.34 -6.49 -3.77
N VAL A 57 -3.77 -5.47 -3.12
CA VAL A 57 -4.53 -4.30 -2.66
C VAL A 57 -5.12 -3.52 -3.83
N GLU A 58 -4.35 -3.29 -4.90
CA GLU A 58 -4.81 -2.62 -6.12
C GLU A 58 -6.02 -3.36 -6.73
N LEU A 59 -5.94 -4.68 -6.89
CA LEU A 59 -7.04 -5.50 -7.41
C LEU A 59 -8.30 -5.44 -6.52
N LEU A 60 -8.14 -5.34 -5.21
CA LEU A 60 -9.25 -5.31 -4.26
C LEU A 60 -9.87 -3.92 -4.06
N THR A 61 -9.12 -2.84 -4.31
CA THR A 61 -9.51 -1.46 -3.94
C THR A 61 -9.53 -0.48 -5.11
N ALA A 62 -9.02 -0.89 -6.27
CA ALA A 62 -8.77 -0.06 -7.44
C ALA A 62 -7.87 1.16 -7.17
N ILE A 63 -7.09 1.15 -6.08
CA ILE A 63 -6.09 2.18 -5.80
C ILE A 63 -4.81 1.83 -6.56
N PRO A 64 -4.32 2.71 -7.45
CA PRO A 64 -3.11 2.47 -8.23
C PRO A 64 -1.89 2.18 -7.34
N ARG A 65 -1.05 1.22 -7.76
CA ARG A 65 0.21 0.86 -7.07
C ARG A 65 1.18 2.03 -6.95
N GLU A 66 1.16 2.95 -7.91
CA GLU A 66 1.95 4.17 -7.95
C GLU A 66 1.57 5.13 -6.81
N ARG A 67 0.34 5.05 -6.28
CA ARG A 67 -0.09 5.80 -5.09
C ARG A 67 0.28 5.08 -3.79
N LEU A 68 0.25 3.74 -3.79
CA LEU A 68 0.55 2.93 -2.60
C LEU A 68 2.05 2.86 -2.31
N ARG A 69 2.87 2.70 -3.36
CA ARG A 69 4.33 2.54 -3.31
C ARG A 69 4.99 3.22 -4.52
N PRO A 70 4.93 4.57 -4.64
CA PRO A 70 5.62 5.30 -5.71
C PRO A 70 7.12 5.02 -5.72
N ASP A 71 7.71 4.77 -4.55
CA ASP A 71 9.12 4.40 -4.38
C ASP A 71 9.51 3.07 -5.03
N VAL A 72 8.54 2.21 -5.35
CA VAL A 72 8.77 0.91 -5.99
C VAL A 72 8.26 0.90 -7.44
N PHE A 73 7.15 1.60 -7.71
CA PHE A 73 6.44 1.52 -8.98
C PHE A 73 6.57 2.76 -9.88
N CYS A 74 7.15 3.85 -9.39
CA CYS A 74 7.49 5.02 -10.20
C CYS A 74 8.99 5.09 -10.43
N LEU A 75 9.38 5.68 -11.56
CA LEU A 75 10.77 6.05 -11.77
C LEU A 75 11.13 7.24 -10.87
N PRO A 76 12.33 7.26 -10.30
CA PRO A 76 12.86 8.45 -9.66
C PRO A 76 13.02 9.59 -10.67
N ASP A 77 12.73 10.82 -10.25
CA ASP A 77 12.81 12.01 -11.11
C ASP A 77 14.20 12.20 -11.76
N ASP A 78 15.27 11.78 -11.06
CA ASP A 78 16.65 11.85 -11.56
C ASP A 78 16.92 10.88 -12.71
N VAL A 79 16.20 9.76 -12.76
CA VAL A 79 16.30 8.76 -13.83
C VAL A 79 15.41 9.16 -15.01
N GLU A 80 14.22 9.72 -14.75
CA GLU A 80 13.27 10.13 -15.79
C GLU A 80 13.83 11.26 -16.67
N ALA A 81 14.54 12.23 -16.08
CA ALA A 81 15.17 13.32 -16.82
C ALA A 81 16.30 12.88 -17.78
N SER A 82 16.86 11.67 -17.60
CA SER A 82 17.92 11.13 -18.47
C SER A 82 17.38 10.27 -19.62
N ALA A 83 16.07 9.97 -19.64
CA ALA A 83 15.43 9.13 -20.64
C ALA A 83 14.67 9.91 -21.74
N ALA A 84 14.65 11.24 -21.66
CA ALA A 84 14.02 12.17 -22.61
C ALA A 84 15.06 12.90 -23.48
#